data_AF-A0A1G6NC84-F1
#
_entry.id   AF-A0A1G6NC84-F1
#
_cell.length_a   1.000
_cell.length_b   1.000
_cell.length_c   1.000
_cell.angle_alpha   90.00
_cell.angle_beta   90.00
_cell.angle_gamma   90.00
#
_symmetry.space_group_name_H-M   'P 1'
#
loop_
_entity.id
_entity.type
_entity.pdbx_description
1 polymer ?
#
loop_
_entity_poly.entity_id
_entity_poly.type
_entity_poly.pdbx_seq_one_letter_code
_entity_poly.pdbx_strand_id
1 'polypeptide(L)'
;MLYLYILTTFILVGLLYRAIIKIRKKQRTLESLQVNLDRTRNNLAEHEQQNDALHHQLNTCRIEIGNLKNRVEKLSQYQDVLDTEHYVAERKNQVESFVEATKTEAEFLLEKMKAEIENTRHYLEKLEKNSRLNLEAQARERLGAFYHQAVEQEKLATISKALENKIQGYGLQYVYPAQILLDQLIEGYEDIHAAQQLTEVRRKIKNAIAANKVGQCEYVEENRRLSAIALVTHVFNSKADLYLSQLEHDTVGLFIQALQDDFILINHYGAAFSHARIHESFLKLRLEEFKLAALVSAFKAQQPNEPGELQQQMVEG
;
A
#
# COMPACT_ATOMS: atom_id res chain seq x y z
N MET A 1 -141.31 20.46 -43.44
CA MET A 1 -140.82 20.81 -42.09
C MET A 1 -139.89 19.76 -41.43
N LEU A 2 -139.57 18.61 -42.06
CA LEU A 2 -138.66 17.61 -41.47
C LEU A 2 -137.17 17.79 -41.88
N TYR A 3 -136.88 18.34 -43.06
CA TYR A 3 -135.51 18.44 -43.60
C TYR A 3 -134.62 19.49 -42.91
N LEU A 4 -135.21 20.51 -42.28
CA LEU A 4 -134.48 21.62 -41.66
C LEU A 4 -133.84 21.23 -40.31
N TYR A 5 -134.41 20.25 -39.60
CA TYR A 5 -133.86 19.73 -38.34
C TYR A 5 -132.68 18.74 -38.53
N ILE A 6 -132.62 18.04 -39.66
CA ILE A 6 -131.54 17.10 -39.96
C ILE A 6 -130.26 17.86 -40.36
N LEU A 7 -130.39 19.02 -41.02
CA LEU A 7 -129.24 19.85 -41.41
C LEU A 7 -128.59 20.54 -40.21
N THR A 8 -129.39 21.08 -39.28
CA THR A 8 -128.88 21.79 -38.08
C THR A 8 -128.18 20.85 -37.10
N THR A 9 -128.66 19.62 -36.95
CA THR A 9 -128.03 18.58 -36.13
C THR A 9 -126.69 18.13 -36.71
N PHE A 10 -126.56 17.97 -38.03
CA PHE A 10 -125.28 17.64 -38.68
C PHE A 10 -124.22 18.74 -38.51
N ILE A 11 -124.62 20.01 -38.59
CA ILE A 11 -123.72 21.16 -38.39
C ILE A 11 -123.23 21.23 -36.93
N LEU A 12 -124.12 20.99 -35.97
CA LEU A 12 -123.78 20.98 -34.55
C LEU A 12 -122.79 19.84 -34.21
N VAL A 13 -123.02 18.65 -34.75
CA VAL A 13 -122.12 17.49 -34.60
C VAL A 13 -120.76 17.76 -35.24
N GLY A 14 -120.72 18.42 -36.39
CA GLY A 14 -119.46 18.84 -37.04
C GLY A 14 -118.65 19.85 -36.23
N LEU A 15 -119.32 20.82 -35.59
CA LEU A 15 -118.68 21.78 -34.69
C LEU A 15 -118.18 21.13 -33.40
N LEU A 16 -118.97 20.23 -32.80
CA LEU A 16 -118.54 19.44 -31.64
C LEU A 16 -117.34 18.54 -31.98
N TYR A 17 -117.34 17.91 -33.15
CA TYR A 17 -116.21 17.09 -33.62
C TYR A 17 -114.93 17.93 -33.81
N ARG A 18 -115.03 19.13 -34.40
CA ARG A 18 -113.90 20.06 -34.52
C ARG A 18 -113.39 20.54 -33.15
N ALA A 19 -114.28 20.82 -32.20
CA ALA A 19 -113.91 21.20 -30.84
C ALA A 19 -113.17 20.06 -30.12
N ILE A 20 -113.66 18.82 -30.24
CA ILE A 20 -113.03 17.61 -29.68
C ILE A 20 -111.63 17.39 -30.28
N ILE A 21 -111.45 17.55 -31.59
CA ILE A 21 -110.13 17.45 -32.23
C ILE A 21 -109.17 18.54 -31.71
N LYS A 22 -109.66 19.78 -31.57
CA LYS A 22 -108.84 20.91 -31.09
C LYS A 22 -108.43 20.72 -29.62
N ILE A 23 -109.33 20.18 -28.79
CA ILE A 23 -109.07 19.81 -27.40
C ILE A 23 -108.05 18.67 -27.34
N ARG A 24 -108.22 17.60 -28.13
CA ARG A 24 -107.24 16.50 -28.21
C ARG A 24 -105.87 16.96 -28.68
N LYS A 25 -105.81 17.88 -29.66
CA LYS A 25 -104.54 18.45 -30.14
C LYS A 25 -103.86 19.29 -29.04
N LYS A 26 -104.64 20.09 -28.30
CA LYS A 26 -104.13 20.84 -27.13
C LYS A 26 -103.68 19.93 -25.99
N GLN A 27 -104.40 18.83 -25.73
CA GLN A 27 -104.02 17.81 -24.74
C GLN A 27 -102.70 17.14 -25.14
N ARG A 28 -102.54 16.73 -26.40
CA ARG A 28 -101.26 16.19 -26.89
C ARG A 28 -100.10 17.18 -26.80
N THR A 29 -100.34 18.47 -27.08
CA THR A 29 -99.30 19.49 -26.91
C THR A 29 -98.95 19.70 -25.44
N LEU A 30 -99.94 19.67 -24.54
CA LEU A 30 -99.72 19.77 -23.09
C LEU A 30 -98.96 18.56 -22.56
N GLU A 31 -99.33 17.34 -22.97
CA GLU A 31 -98.59 16.11 -22.64
C GLU A 31 -97.16 16.17 -23.15
N SER A 32 -96.92 16.61 -24.38
CA SER A 32 -95.56 16.76 -24.91
C SER A 32 -94.75 17.85 -24.19
N LEU A 33 -95.41 18.92 -23.72
CA LEU A 33 -94.77 19.96 -22.90
C LEU A 33 -94.44 19.44 -21.51
N GLN A 34 -95.33 18.65 -20.89
CA GLN A 34 -95.10 18.01 -19.60
C GLN A 34 -93.93 17.03 -19.69
N VAL A 35 -93.91 16.16 -20.71
CA VAL A 35 -92.79 15.23 -20.94
C VAL A 35 -91.47 15.97 -21.17
N ASN A 36 -91.48 17.08 -21.91
CA ASN A 36 -90.28 17.90 -22.07
C ASN A 36 -89.86 18.58 -20.77
N LEU A 37 -90.81 19.09 -19.98
CA LEU A 37 -90.54 19.72 -18.69
C LEU A 37 -89.95 18.71 -17.70
N ASP A 38 -90.52 17.50 -17.64
CA ASP A 38 -90.01 16.39 -16.83
C ASP A 38 -88.63 15.96 -17.31
N ARG A 39 -88.39 15.87 -18.62
CA ARG A 39 -87.06 15.57 -19.17
C ARG A 39 -86.04 16.65 -18.83
N THR A 40 -86.39 17.94 -18.94
CA THR A 40 -85.49 19.03 -18.55
C THR A 40 -85.23 19.02 -17.05
N ARG A 41 -86.22 18.67 -16.23
CA ARG A 41 -86.08 18.55 -14.78
C ARG A 41 -85.17 17.39 -14.41
N ASN A 42 -85.30 16.25 -15.07
CA ASN A 42 -84.42 15.09 -14.86
C ASN A 42 -82.99 15.39 -15.31
N ASN A 43 -82.80 16.00 -16.48
CA ASN A 43 -81.47 16.41 -16.93
C ASN A 43 -80.84 17.45 -15.97
N LEU A 44 -81.63 18.40 -15.46
CA LEU A 44 -81.15 19.37 -14.47
C LEU A 44 -80.72 18.66 -13.18
N ALA A 45 -81.51 17.71 -12.69
CA ALA A 45 -81.16 16.91 -11.51
C ALA A 45 -79.90 16.06 -11.74
N GLU A 46 -79.73 15.46 -12.93
CA GLU A 46 -78.51 14.73 -13.30
C GLU A 46 -77.28 15.66 -13.35
N HIS A 47 -77.44 16.86 -13.91
CA HIS A 47 -76.35 17.86 -13.93
C HIS A 47 -76.02 18.38 -12.53
N GLU A 48 -77.02 18.61 -11.67
CA GLU A 48 -76.80 18.97 -10.26
C GLU A 48 -76.04 17.85 -9.53
N GLN A 49 -76.44 16.60 -9.71
CA GLN A 49 -75.74 15.45 -9.12
C GLN A 49 -74.29 15.31 -9.62
N GLN A 50 -74.06 15.52 -10.93
CA GLN A 50 -72.71 15.53 -11.49
C GLN A 50 -71.87 16.68 -10.93
N ASN A 51 -72.46 17.86 -10.76
CA ASN A 51 -71.78 19.01 -10.20
C ASN A 51 -71.41 18.77 -8.72
N ASP A 52 -72.31 18.18 -7.94
CA ASP A 52 -72.04 17.79 -6.55
C ASP A 52 -70.93 16.74 -6.46
N ALA A 53 -70.94 15.74 -7.35
CA ALA A 53 -69.87 14.74 -7.42
C ALA A 53 -68.53 15.37 -7.80
N LEU A 54 -68.51 16.30 -8.75
CA LEU A 54 -67.31 17.03 -9.14
C LEU A 54 -66.80 17.93 -8.02
N HIS A 55 -67.69 18.63 -7.31
CA HIS A 55 -67.36 19.43 -6.14
C HIS A 55 -66.75 18.57 -5.02
N HIS A 56 -67.29 17.37 -4.79
CA HIS A 56 -66.71 16.43 -3.85
C HIS A 56 -65.29 16.03 -4.27
N GLN A 57 -65.08 15.64 -5.53
CA GLN A 57 -63.75 15.28 -6.04
C GLN A 57 -62.74 16.44 -5.94
N LEU A 58 -63.17 17.66 -6.27
CA LEU A 58 -62.34 18.85 -6.16
C LEU A 58 -61.94 19.11 -4.70
N ASN A 59 -62.89 18.94 -3.77
CA ASN A 59 -62.61 19.04 -2.34
C ASN A 59 -61.64 17.96 -1.85
N THR A 60 -61.80 16.71 -2.29
CA THR A 60 -60.87 15.62 -1.97
C THR A 60 -59.46 15.93 -2.48
N CYS A 61 -59.33 16.33 -3.75
CA CYS A 61 -58.05 16.69 -4.35
C CYS A 61 -57.39 17.88 -3.63
N ARG A 62 -58.20 18.87 -3.20
CA ARG A 62 -57.72 20.03 -2.43
C ARG A 62 -57.16 19.62 -1.06
N ILE A 63 -57.82 18.67 -0.38
CA ILE A 63 -57.34 18.11 0.89
C ILE A 63 -56.04 17.33 0.67
N GLU A 64 -55.94 16.51 -0.39
CA GLU A 64 -54.72 15.79 -0.73
C GLU A 64 -53.54 16.72 -1.03
N ILE A 65 -53.77 17.79 -1.81
CA ILE A 65 -52.76 18.83 -2.07
C ILE A 65 -52.32 19.49 -0.76
N GLY A 66 -53.26 19.80 0.15
CA GLY A 66 -52.94 20.32 1.48
C GLY A 66 -52.07 19.37 2.29
N ASN A 67 -52.43 18.08 2.32
CA ASN A 67 -51.67 17.05 3.02
C ASN A 67 -50.27 16.85 2.43
N LEU A 68 -50.14 16.85 1.10
CA LEU A 68 -48.85 16.76 0.41
C LEU A 68 -47.97 17.98 0.69
N LYS A 69 -48.54 19.19 0.66
CA LYS A 69 -47.82 20.42 1.04
C LYS A 69 -47.30 20.36 2.47
N ASN A 70 -48.14 19.95 3.43
CA ASN A 70 -47.72 19.77 4.82
C ASN A 70 -46.61 18.72 4.96
N ARG A 71 -46.63 17.64 4.16
CA ARG A 71 -45.56 16.63 4.15
C ARG A 71 -44.26 17.18 3.58
N VAL A 72 -44.33 17.96 2.51
CA VAL A 72 -43.16 18.64 1.92
C VAL A 72 -42.57 19.63 2.92
N GLU A 73 -43.39 20.42 3.61
CA GLU A 73 -42.93 21.37 4.63
C GLU A 73 -42.29 20.69 5.85
N LYS A 74 -42.82 19.53 6.26
CA LYS A 74 -42.17 18.70 7.28
C LYS A 74 -40.83 18.13 6.78
N LEU A 75 -40.74 17.75 5.51
CA LEU A 75 -39.51 17.21 4.92
C LEU A 75 -38.46 18.28 4.65
N SER A 76 -38.85 19.52 4.34
CA SER A 76 -37.92 20.63 4.15
C SER A 76 -37.12 20.97 5.41
N GLN A 77 -37.62 20.60 6.59
CA GLN A 77 -36.86 20.72 7.85
C GLN A 77 -35.60 19.85 7.89
N TYR A 78 -35.48 18.86 6.99
CA TYR A 78 -34.32 17.98 6.88
C TYR A 78 -33.36 18.39 5.75
N GLN A 79 -33.51 19.58 5.17
CA GLN A 79 -32.59 20.08 4.14
C GLN A 79 -31.15 20.14 4.65
N ASP A 80 -30.96 20.55 5.90
CA ASP A 80 -29.64 20.60 6.55
C ASP A 80 -28.96 19.22 6.57
N VAL A 81 -29.73 18.12 6.69
CA VAL A 81 -29.18 16.76 6.66
C VAL A 81 -28.61 16.44 5.27
N LEU A 82 -29.36 16.75 4.21
CA LEU A 82 -28.87 16.57 2.83
C LEU A 82 -27.63 17.41 2.54
N ASP A 83 -27.62 18.65 3.01
CA ASP A 83 -26.47 19.55 2.85
C ASP A 83 -25.25 19.02 3.63
N THR A 84 -25.45 18.46 4.83
CA THR A 84 -24.38 17.79 5.57
C THR A 84 -23.89 16.51 4.90
N GLU A 85 -24.76 15.71 4.28
CA GLU A 85 -24.36 14.51 3.52
C GLU A 85 -23.51 14.90 2.31
N HIS A 86 -23.92 15.93 1.57
CA HIS A 86 -23.13 16.47 0.46
C HIS A 86 -21.77 17.00 0.93
N TYR A 87 -21.75 17.75 2.04
CA TYR A 87 -20.51 18.25 2.63
C TYR A 87 -19.59 17.10 3.08
N VAL A 88 -20.13 16.07 3.74
CA VAL A 88 -19.34 14.89 4.16
C VAL A 88 -18.79 14.15 2.95
N ALA A 89 -19.58 13.97 1.89
CA ALA A 89 -19.14 13.34 0.65
C ALA A 89 -18.00 14.14 -0.02
N GLU A 90 -18.14 15.47 -0.09
CA GLU A 90 -17.11 16.34 -0.63
C GLU A 90 -15.81 16.28 0.19
N ARG A 91 -15.93 16.37 1.53
CA ARG A 91 -14.78 16.26 2.43
C ARG A 91 -14.10 14.91 2.32
N LYS A 92 -14.86 13.82 2.17
CA LYS A 92 -14.32 12.47 1.96
C LYS A 92 -13.51 12.41 0.66
N ASN A 93 -14.03 12.94 -0.44
CA ASN A 93 -13.32 12.98 -1.71
C ASN A 93 -12.04 13.83 -1.63
N GLN A 94 -12.08 14.96 -0.91
CA GLN A 94 -10.90 15.80 -0.68
C GLN A 94 -9.82 15.07 0.14
N VAL A 95 -10.23 14.34 1.18
CA VAL A 95 -9.31 13.52 2.00
C VAL A 95 -8.72 12.41 1.16
N GLU A 96 -9.52 11.67 0.38
CA GLU A 96 -9.03 10.61 -0.51
C GLU A 96 -8.04 11.16 -1.54
N SER A 97 -8.37 12.28 -2.19
CA SER A 97 -7.45 12.94 -3.14
C SER A 97 -6.15 13.41 -2.48
N PHE A 98 -6.22 13.97 -1.26
CA PHE A 98 -5.02 14.38 -0.54
C PHE A 98 -4.17 13.17 -0.11
N VAL A 99 -4.79 12.09 0.35
CA VAL A 99 -4.10 10.84 0.70
C VAL A 99 -3.43 10.23 -0.52
N GLU A 100 -4.10 10.21 -1.67
CA GLU A 100 -3.51 9.76 -2.92
C GLU A 100 -2.33 10.65 -3.36
N ALA A 101 -2.51 11.97 -3.34
CA ALA A 101 -1.45 12.92 -3.69
C ALA A 101 -0.22 12.75 -2.79
N THR A 102 -0.40 12.74 -1.47
CA THR A 102 0.68 12.53 -0.50
C THR A 102 1.36 11.18 -0.64
N LYS A 103 0.61 10.11 -0.92
CA LYS A 103 1.18 8.79 -1.20
C LYS A 103 2.05 8.82 -2.46
N THR A 104 1.57 9.42 -3.55
CA THR A 104 2.35 9.52 -4.79
C THR A 104 3.61 10.37 -4.63
N GLU A 105 3.53 11.46 -3.86
CA GLU A 105 4.69 12.30 -3.55
C GLU A 105 5.71 11.56 -2.69
N ALA A 106 5.26 10.82 -1.67
CA ALA A 106 6.13 9.99 -0.84
C ALA A 106 6.81 8.87 -1.66
N GLU A 107 6.07 8.19 -2.53
CA GLU A 107 6.63 7.17 -3.44
C GLU A 107 7.67 7.79 -4.40
N PHE A 108 7.38 8.97 -4.95
CA PHE A 108 8.32 9.69 -5.82
C PHE A 108 9.59 10.12 -5.08
N LEU A 109 9.46 10.66 -3.86
CA LEU A 109 10.60 11.04 -3.02
C LEU A 109 11.45 9.82 -2.66
N LEU A 110 10.83 8.70 -2.28
CA LEU A 110 11.53 7.45 -1.99
C LEU A 110 12.30 6.94 -3.21
N GLU A 111 11.70 6.99 -4.40
CA GLU A 111 12.37 6.55 -5.62
C GLU A 111 13.53 7.47 -5.99
N LYS A 112 13.35 8.79 -5.84
CA LYS A 112 14.42 9.77 -6.03
C LYS A 112 15.59 9.53 -5.06
N MET A 113 15.31 9.30 -3.78
CA MET A 113 16.33 9.00 -2.78
C MET A 113 17.08 7.70 -3.12
N LYS A 114 16.37 6.65 -3.53
CA LYS A 114 17.01 5.39 -3.97
C LYS A 114 17.93 5.62 -5.16
N ALA A 115 17.49 6.37 -6.15
CA ALA A 115 18.28 6.69 -7.34
C ALA A 115 19.53 7.53 -6.97
N GLU A 116 19.41 8.51 -6.08
CA GLU A 116 20.56 9.29 -5.60
C GLU A 116 21.55 8.43 -4.81
N ILE A 117 21.07 7.52 -3.96
CA ILE A 117 21.92 6.55 -3.24
C ILE A 117 22.67 5.66 -4.23
N GLU A 118 22.01 5.15 -5.26
CA GLU A 118 22.63 4.29 -6.27
C GLU A 118 23.65 5.06 -7.12
N ASN A 119 23.34 6.28 -7.54
CA ASN A 119 24.28 7.16 -8.24
C ASN A 119 25.52 7.45 -7.39
N THR A 120 25.33 7.74 -6.10
CA THR A 120 26.43 7.98 -5.16
C THR A 120 27.29 6.74 -4.99
N ARG A 121 26.68 5.55 -4.86
CA ARG A 121 27.41 4.28 -4.79
C ARG A 121 28.26 4.05 -6.04
N HIS A 122 27.68 4.20 -7.24
CA HIS A 122 28.44 4.06 -8.48
C HIS A 122 29.56 5.09 -8.63
N TYR A 123 29.33 6.33 -8.19
CA TYR A 123 30.38 7.35 -8.17
C TYR A 123 31.53 6.95 -7.24
N LEU A 124 31.23 6.48 -6.03
CA LEU A 124 32.24 6.02 -5.06
C LEU A 124 33.00 4.79 -5.57
N GLU A 125 32.32 3.81 -6.16
CA GLU A 125 32.96 2.64 -6.78
C GLU A 125 33.92 3.05 -7.91
N LYS A 126 33.49 3.99 -8.75
CA LYS A 126 34.32 4.53 -9.84
C LYS A 126 35.53 5.29 -9.28
N LEU A 127 35.33 6.09 -8.24
CA LEU A 127 36.39 6.83 -7.58
C LEU A 127 37.41 5.89 -6.94
N GLU A 128 36.96 4.86 -6.21
CA GLU A 128 37.82 3.85 -5.60
C GLU A 128 38.65 3.13 -6.67
N LYS A 129 38.01 2.69 -7.77
CA LYS A 129 38.69 2.03 -8.88
C LYS A 129 39.73 2.94 -9.52
N ASN A 130 39.39 4.19 -9.81
CA ASN A 130 40.32 5.15 -10.40
C ASN A 130 41.48 5.47 -9.46
N SER A 131 41.21 5.60 -8.16
CA SER A 131 42.24 5.81 -7.15
C SER A 131 43.20 4.61 -7.09
N ARG A 132 42.69 3.38 -7.07
CA ARG A 132 43.51 2.15 -7.11
C ARG A 132 44.38 2.11 -8.37
N LEU A 133 43.83 2.40 -9.54
CA LEU A 133 44.58 2.41 -10.81
C LEU A 133 45.66 3.50 -10.84
N ASN A 134 45.34 4.70 -10.35
CA ASN A 134 46.31 5.80 -10.27
C ASN A 134 47.44 5.48 -9.30
N LEU A 135 47.12 4.90 -8.13
CA LEU A 135 48.10 4.47 -7.15
C LEU A 135 49.01 3.38 -7.74
N GLU A 136 48.42 2.42 -8.46
CA GLU A 136 49.17 1.35 -9.12
C GLU A 136 50.08 1.91 -10.22
N ALA A 137 49.60 2.86 -11.03
CA ALA A 137 50.40 3.53 -12.05
C ALA A 137 51.58 4.29 -11.43
N GLN A 138 51.34 5.04 -10.36
CA GLN A 138 52.40 5.75 -9.61
C GLN A 138 53.40 4.77 -8.99
N ALA A 139 52.93 3.64 -8.44
CA ALA A 139 53.80 2.62 -7.89
C ALA A 139 54.68 1.98 -8.98
N ARG A 140 54.10 1.69 -10.16
CA ARG A 140 54.85 1.18 -11.32
C ARG A 140 55.86 2.20 -11.85
N GLU A 141 55.49 3.48 -11.91
CA GLU A 141 56.40 4.55 -12.33
C GLU A 141 57.59 4.69 -11.38
N ARG A 142 57.34 4.69 -10.06
CA ARG A 142 58.38 4.84 -9.04
C ARG A 142 59.29 3.62 -8.93
N LEU A 143 58.73 2.42 -9.00
CA LEU A 143 59.47 1.17 -8.79
C LEU A 143 60.05 0.60 -10.09
N GLY A 144 59.53 0.99 -11.24
CA GLY A 144 59.99 0.54 -12.55
C GLY A 144 60.09 -0.98 -12.64
N ALA A 145 61.28 -1.48 -12.99
CA ALA A 145 61.56 -2.92 -13.08
C ALA A 145 61.41 -3.68 -11.75
N PHE A 146 61.54 -3.00 -10.61
CA PHE A 146 61.43 -3.62 -9.28
C PHE A 146 59.98 -3.79 -8.81
N TYR A 147 59.00 -3.25 -9.54
CA TYR A 147 57.60 -3.27 -9.14
C TYR A 147 57.10 -4.68 -8.82
N HIS A 148 57.36 -5.66 -9.68
CA HIS A 148 56.93 -7.04 -9.46
C HIS A 148 57.57 -7.68 -8.22
N GLN A 149 58.85 -7.41 -8.00
CA GLN A 149 59.56 -7.90 -6.82
C GLN A 149 59.02 -7.26 -5.53
N ALA A 150 58.75 -5.95 -5.54
CA ALA A 150 58.18 -5.24 -4.40
C ALA A 150 56.78 -5.76 -4.06
N VAL A 151 55.92 -5.99 -5.05
CA VAL A 151 54.59 -6.56 -4.85
C VAL A 151 54.67 -7.96 -4.25
N GLU A 152 55.61 -8.79 -4.70
CA GLU A 152 55.77 -10.14 -4.15
C GLU A 152 56.32 -10.10 -2.71
N GLN A 153 57.26 -9.22 -2.42
CA GLN A 153 57.75 -8.99 -1.06
C GLN A 153 56.63 -8.50 -0.13
N GLU A 154 55.78 -7.59 -0.59
CA GLU A 154 54.62 -7.12 0.16
C GLU A 154 53.65 -8.27 0.46
N LYS A 155 53.33 -9.11 -0.53
CA LYS A 155 52.50 -10.30 -0.31
C LYS A 155 53.12 -11.22 0.74
N LEU A 156 54.40 -11.55 0.62
CA LEU A 156 55.09 -12.40 1.61
C LEU A 156 55.09 -11.76 2.99
N ALA A 157 55.28 -10.45 3.10
CA ALA A 157 55.19 -9.72 4.36
C ALA A 157 53.78 -9.79 4.97
N THR A 158 52.73 -9.64 4.15
CA THR A 158 51.34 -9.77 4.64
C THR A 158 51.03 -11.19 5.13
N ILE A 159 51.52 -12.22 4.43
CA ILE A 159 51.39 -13.62 4.84
C ILE A 159 52.16 -13.87 6.14
N SER A 160 53.40 -13.39 6.22
CA SER A 160 54.23 -13.52 7.42
C SER A 160 53.56 -12.87 8.63
N LYS A 161 52.98 -11.67 8.46
CA LYS A 161 52.25 -10.97 9.51
C LYS A 161 50.99 -11.73 9.94
N ALA A 162 50.23 -12.27 8.98
CA ALA A 162 49.07 -13.09 9.28
C ALA A 162 49.45 -14.36 10.07
N LEU A 163 50.54 -15.03 9.71
CA LEU A 163 51.07 -16.17 10.47
C LEU A 163 51.54 -15.76 11.87
N GLU A 164 52.25 -14.64 11.98
CA GLU A 164 52.73 -14.11 13.26
C GLU A 164 51.56 -13.82 14.22
N ASN A 165 50.52 -13.13 13.75
CA ASN A 165 49.30 -12.89 14.51
C ASN A 165 48.64 -14.21 14.96
N LYS A 166 48.63 -15.26 14.12
CA LYS A 166 48.07 -16.57 14.49
C LYS A 166 48.91 -17.32 15.53
N ILE A 167 50.23 -17.13 15.54
CA ILE A 167 51.15 -17.79 16.48
C ILE A 167 51.16 -17.06 17.83
N GLN A 168 51.32 -15.74 17.81
CA GLN A 168 51.45 -14.92 19.01
C GLN A 168 50.09 -14.60 19.64
N GLY A 169 49.01 -14.77 18.87
CA GLY A 169 47.68 -14.28 19.22
C GLY A 169 47.50 -12.81 18.89
N TYR A 170 46.28 -12.34 19.06
CA TYR A 170 45.89 -10.96 18.76
C TYR A 170 46.08 -10.11 20.03
N GLY A 171 47.09 -9.24 20.01
CA GLY A 171 47.37 -8.32 21.13
C GLY A 171 46.32 -7.22 21.30
N LEU A 172 46.50 -6.41 22.35
CA LEU A 172 45.60 -5.29 22.73
C LEU A 172 45.37 -4.27 21.60
N GLN A 173 46.30 -4.15 20.66
CA GLN A 173 46.19 -3.25 19.50
C GLN A 173 44.97 -3.55 18.60
N TYR A 174 44.40 -4.75 18.67
CA TYR A 174 43.22 -5.14 17.91
C TYR A 174 41.93 -5.11 18.73
N VAL A 175 41.99 -4.74 20.01
CA VAL A 175 40.79 -4.56 20.84
C VAL A 175 40.13 -3.27 20.40
N TYR A 176 39.00 -3.40 19.71
CA TYR A 176 38.22 -2.28 19.20
C TYR A 176 36.76 -2.45 19.63
N PRO A 177 36.30 -1.68 20.62
CA PRO A 177 34.94 -1.78 21.13
C PRO A 177 33.86 -1.42 20.12
N ALA A 178 32.75 -2.13 20.19
CA ALA A 178 31.53 -1.86 19.45
C ALA A 178 30.99 -0.45 19.74
N GLN A 179 31.27 0.11 20.92
CA GLN A 179 30.90 1.48 21.26
C GLN A 179 31.48 2.50 20.27
N ILE A 180 32.71 2.31 19.80
CA ILE A 180 33.30 3.22 18.81
C ILE A 180 32.56 3.14 17.47
N LEU A 181 31.99 1.96 17.13
CA LEU A 181 31.13 1.84 15.96
C LEU A 181 29.81 2.60 16.14
N LEU A 182 29.25 2.63 17.37
CA LEU A 182 28.05 3.41 17.67
C LEU A 182 28.32 4.91 17.52
N ASP A 183 29.47 5.40 17.97
CA ASP A 183 29.86 6.81 17.87
C ASP A 183 30.03 7.28 16.41
N GLN A 184 30.22 6.35 15.47
CA GLN A 184 30.34 6.63 14.03
C GLN A 184 28.98 6.65 13.30
N LEU A 185 27.88 6.31 13.97
CA LEU A 185 26.57 6.27 13.35
C LEU A 185 25.97 7.67 13.18
N ILE A 186 25.11 7.81 12.19
CA ILE A 186 24.32 9.04 11.98
C ILE A 186 23.28 9.19 13.09
N GLU A 187 22.92 10.44 13.39
CA GLU A 187 21.86 10.74 14.36
C GLU A 187 20.53 10.08 13.95
N GLY A 188 19.84 9.48 14.92
CA GLY A 188 18.58 8.73 14.68
C GLY A 188 18.77 7.30 14.17
N TYR A 189 20.00 6.78 14.09
CA TYR A 189 20.22 5.37 13.77
C TYR A 189 19.95 4.47 14.98
N GLU A 190 18.88 3.68 14.89
CA GLU A 190 18.39 2.81 15.97
C GLU A 190 18.77 1.32 15.78
N ASP A 191 18.46 0.52 16.82
CA ASP A 191 18.70 -0.92 16.88
C ASP A 191 17.96 -1.72 15.79
N ILE A 192 16.72 -1.32 15.48
CA ILE A 192 15.89 -1.91 14.41
C ILE A 192 16.61 -1.81 13.06
N HIS A 193 17.26 -0.68 12.78
CA HIS A 193 18.00 -0.47 11.54
C HIS A 193 19.22 -1.39 11.45
N ALA A 194 19.99 -1.52 12.54
CA ALA A 194 21.11 -2.46 12.60
C ALA A 194 20.65 -3.92 12.37
N ALA A 195 19.55 -4.33 12.99
CA ALA A 195 19.01 -5.68 12.85
C ALA A 195 18.50 -5.98 11.43
N GLN A 196 17.84 -5.01 10.80
CA GLN A 196 17.41 -5.11 9.40
C GLN A 196 18.62 -5.25 8.46
N GLN A 197 19.63 -4.39 8.61
CA GLN A 197 20.84 -4.45 7.79
C GLN A 197 21.61 -5.76 7.99
N LEU A 198 21.71 -6.26 9.23
CA LEU A 198 22.35 -7.55 9.51
C LEU A 198 21.65 -8.70 8.78
N THR A 199 20.32 -8.68 8.77
CA THR A 199 19.50 -9.67 8.06
C THR A 199 19.74 -9.59 6.56
N GLU A 200 19.80 -8.38 6.01
CA GLU A 200 20.09 -8.15 4.59
C GLU A 200 21.50 -8.61 4.19
N VAL A 201 22.52 -8.36 5.01
CA VAL A 201 23.88 -8.84 4.76
C VAL A 201 23.94 -10.37 4.80
N ARG A 202 23.29 -11.01 5.79
CA ARG A 202 23.17 -12.47 5.85
C ARG A 202 22.47 -13.06 4.63
N ARG A 203 21.43 -12.38 4.13
CA ARG A 203 20.76 -12.74 2.86
C ARG A 203 21.72 -12.63 1.68
N LYS A 204 22.48 -11.54 1.56
CA LYS A 204 23.51 -11.37 0.52
C LYS A 204 24.57 -12.46 0.55
N ILE A 205 25.05 -12.85 1.75
CA ILE A 205 26.02 -13.94 1.93
C ILE A 205 25.44 -15.27 1.40
N LYS A 206 24.22 -15.64 1.85
CA LYS A 206 23.54 -16.86 1.37
C LYS A 206 23.37 -16.85 -0.15
N ASN A 207 22.96 -15.73 -0.73
CA ASN A 207 22.79 -15.58 -2.17
C ASN A 207 24.12 -15.67 -2.93
N ALA A 208 25.20 -15.10 -2.40
CA ALA A 208 26.52 -15.18 -3.02
C ALA A 208 27.03 -16.63 -3.08
N ILE A 209 26.82 -17.39 -2.00
CA ILE A 209 27.16 -18.82 -1.92
C ILE A 209 26.31 -19.62 -2.93
N ALA A 210 24.98 -19.45 -2.91
CA ALA A 210 24.08 -20.15 -3.82
C ALA A 210 24.37 -19.86 -5.31
N ALA A 211 24.81 -18.63 -5.61
CA ALA A 211 25.18 -18.21 -6.96
C ALA A 211 26.62 -18.58 -7.36
N ASN A 212 27.40 -19.24 -6.50
CA ASN A 212 28.82 -19.54 -6.71
C ASN A 212 29.69 -18.30 -7.04
N LYS A 213 29.34 -17.12 -6.50
CA LYS A 213 30.06 -15.84 -6.75
C LYS A 213 31.08 -15.48 -5.66
N VAL A 214 31.34 -16.41 -4.75
CA VAL A 214 32.19 -16.24 -3.56
C VAL A 214 33.69 -16.31 -3.84
N GLY A 215 34.08 -16.98 -4.91
CA GLY A 215 35.48 -17.22 -5.23
C GLY A 215 35.68 -17.72 -6.65
N GLN A 216 36.91 -18.05 -6.97
CA GLN A 216 37.31 -18.58 -8.27
C GLN A 216 38.39 -19.66 -8.11
N CYS A 217 38.53 -20.50 -9.14
CA CYS A 217 39.53 -21.55 -9.22
C CYS A 217 39.82 -21.86 -10.69
N GLU A 218 41.05 -22.26 -11.00
CA GLU A 218 41.57 -22.47 -12.35
C GLU A 218 41.46 -23.93 -12.83
N TYR A 219 40.78 -24.81 -12.09
CA TYR A 219 40.44 -26.13 -12.61
C TYR A 219 39.61 -26.01 -13.89
N VAL A 220 40.04 -26.74 -14.93
CA VAL A 220 39.35 -26.83 -16.22
C VAL A 220 38.02 -27.58 -16.07
N GLU A 221 38.01 -28.64 -15.27
CA GLU A 221 36.82 -29.43 -15.00
C GLU A 221 35.87 -28.70 -14.04
N GLU A 222 34.63 -28.48 -14.49
CA GLU A 222 33.64 -27.69 -13.75
C GLU A 222 33.32 -28.25 -12.36
N ASN A 223 33.08 -29.56 -12.24
CA ASN A 223 32.75 -30.20 -10.96
C ASN A 223 33.89 -30.05 -9.94
N ARG A 224 35.14 -30.20 -10.39
CA ARG A 224 36.33 -30.05 -9.57
C ARG A 224 36.55 -28.59 -9.17
N ARG A 225 36.31 -27.66 -10.10
CA ARG A 225 36.35 -26.21 -9.86
C ARG A 225 35.32 -25.78 -8.81
N LEU A 226 34.06 -26.19 -8.98
CA LEU A 226 32.98 -25.88 -8.04
C LEU A 226 33.24 -26.49 -6.66
N SER A 227 33.71 -27.74 -6.60
CA SER A 227 34.08 -28.40 -5.35
C SER A 227 35.23 -27.66 -4.63
N ALA A 228 36.25 -27.21 -5.36
CA ALA A 228 37.37 -26.47 -4.78
C ALA A 228 36.93 -25.11 -4.23
N ILE A 229 36.09 -24.37 -4.98
CA ILE A 229 35.51 -23.10 -4.53
C ILE A 229 34.64 -23.33 -3.29
N ALA A 230 33.79 -24.36 -3.30
CA ALA A 230 32.96 -24.71 -2.15
C ALA A 230 33.80 -25.04 -0.93
N LEU A 231 34.88 -25.82 -1.08
CA LEU A 231 35.76 -26.19 0.02
C LEU A 231 36.39 -24.96 0.69
N VAL A 232 37.07 -24.09 -0.07
CA VAL A 232 37.71 -22.89 0.51
C VAL A 232 36.67 -21.96 1.14
N THR A 233 35.49 -21.84 0.53
CA THR A 233 34.38 -21.05 1.06
C THR A 233 33.87 -21.62 2.37
N HIS A 234 33.71 -22.95 2.46
CA HIS A 234 33.30 -23.61 3.69
C HIS A 234 34.32 -23.39 4.80
N VAL A 235 35.62 -23.59 4.54
CA VAL A 235 36.67 -23.35 5.55
C VAL A 235 36.61 -21.91 6.08
N PHE A 236 36.51 -20.93 5.18
CA PHE A 236 36.45 -19.52 5.57
C PHE A 236 35.18 -19.19 6.36
N ASN A 237 34.01 -19.66 5.91
CA ASN A 237 32.76 -19.44 6.61
C ASN A 237 32.76 -20.11 7.99
N SER A 238 33.28 -21.34 8.12
CA SER A 238 33.37 -22.01 9.42
C SER A 238 34.21 -21.22 10.42
N LYS A 239 35.33 -20.61 9.98
CA LYS A 239 36.11 -19.72 10.85
C LYS A 239 35.35 -18.45 11.19
N ALA A 240 34.69 -17.86 10.22
CA ALA A 240 33.91 -16.65 10.42
C ALA A 240 32.71 -16.91 11.36
N ASP A 241 32.05 -18.06 11.28
CA ASP A 241 30.93 -18.42 12.16
C ASP A 241 31.41 -18.74 13.57
N LEU A 242 32.57 -19.39 13.71
CA LEU A 242 33.23 -19.58 15.00
C LEU A 242 33.50 -18.24 15.69
N TYR A 243 34.10 -17.29 14.98
CA TYR A 243 34.39 -15.96 15.50
C TYR A 243 33.12 -15.16 15.82
N LEU A 244 32.06 -15.26 15.00
CA LEU A 244 30.76 -14.64 15.33
C LEU A 244 30.15 -15.24 16.61
N SER A 245 30.31 -16.55 16.84
CA SER A 245 29.78 -17.21 18.05
C SER A 245 30.49 -16.78 19.34
N GLN A 246 31.70 -16.24 19.22
CA GLN A 246 32.53 -15.76 20.33
C GLN A 246 32.55 -14.22 20.41
N LEU A 247 31.74 -13.55 19.57
CA LEU A 247 31.75 -12.10 19.46
C LEU A 247 31.21 -11.45 20.74
N GLU A 248 32.03 -10.61 21.35
CA GLU A 248 31.67 -9.74 22.47
C GLU A 248 31.77 -8.28 22.03
N HIS A 249 31.27 -7.36 22.86
CA HIS A 249 31.27 -5.93 22.56
C HIS A 249 32.69 -5.36 22.41
N ASP A 250 33.68 -5.89 23.12
CA ASP A 250 35.06 -5.37 23.09
C ASP A 250 35.99 -6.10 22.10
N THR A 251 35.58 -7.27 21.60
CA THR A 251 36.45 -8.17 20.81
C THR A 251 36.24 -8.05 19.29
N VAL A 252 35.43 -7.10 18.85
CA VAL A 252 35.05 -6.94 17.44
C VAL A 252 36.27 -6.74 16.55
N GLY A 253 37.17 -5.82 16.92
CA GLY A 253 38.40 -5.57 16.16
C GLY A 253 39.31 -6.79 16.06
N LEU A 254 39.36 -7.60 17.12
CA LEU A 254 40.17 -8.80 17.19
C LEU A 254 39.67 -9.83 16.16
N PHE A 255 38.37 -10.09 16.14
CA PHE A 255 37.80 -11.04 15.20
C PHE A 255 37.78 -10.53 13.75
N ILE A 256 37.65 -9.22 13.55
CA ILE A 256 37.83 -8.59 12.22
C ILE A 256 39.23 -8.88 11.70
N GLN A 257 40.28 -8.59 12.48
CA GLN A 257 41.66 -8.87 12.08
C GLN A 257 41.88 -10.37 11.90
N ALA A 258 41.36 -11.20 12.81
CA ALA A 258 41.54 -12.64 12.74
C ALA A 258 40.96 -13.24 11.46
N LEU A 259 39.79 -12.76 11.04
CA LEU A 259 39.16 -13.18 9.81
C LEU A 259 39.92 -12.68 8.57
N GLN A 260 40.46 -11.46 8.60
CA GLN A 260 41.29 -10.94 7.52
C GLN A 260 42.58 -11.76 7.35
N ASP A 261 43.24 -12.12 8.44
CA ASP A 261 44.41 -13.00 8.40
C ASP A 261 44.06 -14.38 7.84
N ASP A 262 42.92 -14.95 8.25
CA ASP A 262 42.45 -16.23 7.70
C ASP A 262 42.15 -16.15 6.21
N PHE A 263 41.57 -15.05 5.73
CA PHE A 263 41.37 -14.83 4.31
C PHE A 263 42.70 -14.82 3.55
N ILE A 264 43.73 -14.14 4.06
CA ILE A 264 45.07 -14.10 3.47
C ILE A 264 45.65 -15.53 3.40
N LEU A 265 45.61 -16.26 4.51
CA LEU A 265 46.21 -17.59 4.61
C LEU A 265 45.45 -18.63 3.78
N ILE A 266 44.12 -18.63 3.80
CA ILE A 266 43.31 -19.55 3.00
C ILE A 266 43.57 -19.33 1.51
N ASN A 267 43.64 -18.08 1.06
CA ASN A 267 43.95 -17.77 -0.33
C ASN A 267 45.39 -18.14 -0.71
N HIS A 268 46.33 -17.97 0.21
CA HIS A 268 47.72 -18.41 0.02
C HIS A 268 47.80 -19.94 -0.15
N TYR A 269 47.21 -20.71 0.76
CA TYR A 269 47.19 -22.18 0.68
C TYR A 269 46.37 -22.68 -0.52
N GLY A 270 45.32 -21.96 -0.88
CA GLY A 270 44.48 -22.23 -2.05
C GLY A 270 45.24 -22.16 -3.38
N ALA A 271 46.40 -21.49 -3.43
CA ALA A 271 47.29 -21.49 -4.59
C ALA A 271 47.69 -22.91 -5.02
N ALA A 272 47.95 -23.81 -4.06
CA ALA A 272 48.28 -25.21 -4.35
C ALA A 272 47.11 -26.01 -4.94
N PHE A 273 45.88 -25.50 -4.84
CA PHE A 273 44.65 -26.13 -5.31
C PHE A 273 44.11 -25.44 -6.57
N SER A 274 44.96 -25.26 -7.59
CA SER A 274 44.64 -24.52 -8.83
C SER A 274 44.10 -23.12 -8.55
N HIS A 275 44.85 -22.35 -7.74
CA HIS A 275 44.51 -20.97 -7.40
C HIS A 275 43.08 -20.79 -6.89
N ALA A 276 42.57 -21.76 -6.10
CA ALA A 276 41.29 -21.65 -5.42
C ALA A 276 41.35 -20.48 -4.42
N ARG A 277 40.58 -19.43 -4.67
CA ARG A 277 40.63 -18.20 -3.87
C ARG A 277 39.25 -17.61 -3.64
N ILE A 278 39.09 -16.98 -2.50
CA ILE A 278 37.91 -16.22 -2.10
C ILE A 278 38.05 -14.79 -2.61
N HIS A 279 36.97 -14.22 -3.13
CA HIS A 279 36.96 -12.84 -3.59
C HIS A 279 36.98 -11.85 -2.42
N GLU A 280 37.68 -10.72 -2.60
CA GLU A 280 37.68 -9.60 -1.64
C GLU A 280 36.25 -9.10 -1.35
N SER A 281 35.36 -9.14 -2.34
CA SER A 281 33.94 -8.79 -2.17
C SER A 281 33.23 -9.68 -1.15
N PHE A 282 33.58 -10.96 -1.07
CA PHE A 282 33.00 -11.89 -0.10
C PHE A 282 33.57 -11.67 1.31
N LEU A 283 34.88 -11.38 1.41
CA LEU A 283 35.48 -10.92 2.67
C LEU A 283 34.75 -9.67 3.19
N LYS A 284 34.54 -8.66 2.33
CA LYS A 284 33.83 -7.41 2.70
C LYS A 284 32.44 -7.70 3.28
N LEU A 285 31.66 -8.60 2.68
CA LEU A 285 30.35 -9.01 3.20
C LEU A 285 30.44 -9.64 4.59
N ARG A 286 31.42 -10.53 4.82
CA ARG A 286 31.62 -11.13 6.15
C ARG A 286 32.05 -10.07 7.17
N LEU A 287 32.98 -9.19 6.83
CA LEU A 287 33.38 -8.10 7.74
C LEU A 287 32.23 -7.14 8.08
N GLU A 288 31.34 -6.87 7.12
CA GLU A 288 30.11 -6.10 7.35
C GLU A 288 29.18 -6.83 8.34
N GLU A 289 29.04 -8.15 8.23
CA GLU A 289 28.28 -8.95 9.19
C GLU A 289 28.83 -8.84 10.61
N PHE A 290 30.16 -8.90 10.80
CA PHE A 290 30.78 -8.71 12.13
C PHE A 290 30.44 -7.36 12.74
N LYS A 291 30.57 -6.28 11.96
CA LYS A 291 30.29 -4.93 12.43
C LYS A 291 28.82 -4.78 12.82
N LEU A 292 27.91 -5.27 12.00
CA LEU A 292 26.47 -5.18 12.27
C LEU A 292 26.05 -6.08 13.45
N ALA A 293 26.62 -7.27 13.57
CA ALA A 293 26.37 -8.15 14.72
C ALA A 293 26.85 -7.49 16.02
N ALA A 294 28.03 -6.86 16.01
CA ALA A 294 28.54 -6.10 17.13
C ALA A 294 27.65 -4.92 17.50
N LEU A 295 27.18 -4.15 16.52
CA LEU A 295 26.27 -3.02 16.72
C LEU A 295 24.95 -3.47 17.36
N VAL A 296 24.33 -4.54 16.85
CA VAL A 296 23.10 -5.09 17.43
C VAL A 296 23.31 -5.53 18.88
N SER A 297 24.44 -6.18 19.18
CA SER A 297 24.78 -6.57 20.55
C SER A 297 25.02 -5.35 21.46
N ALA A 298 25.67 -4.30 20.95
CA ALA A 298 25.93 -3.08 21.71
C ALA A 298 24.64 -2.29 22.01
N PHE A 299 23.73 -2.18 21.05
CA PHE A 299 22.40 -1.58 21.29
C PHE A 299 21.61 -2.33 22.36
N LYS A 300 21.63 -3.67 22.33
CA LYS A 300 21.00 -4.49 23.38
C LYS A 300 21.62 -4.28 24.75
N ALA A 301 22.92 -4.05 24.82
CA ALA A 301 23.61 -3.78 26.08
C ALA A 301 23.30 -2.39 26.66
N GLN A 302 22.93 -1.41 25.81
CA GLN A 302 22.51 -0.07 26.25
C GLN A 302 21.05 -0.02 26.70
N GLN A 303 20.21 -0.96 26.28
CA GLN A 303 18.84 -1.07 26.79
C GLN A 303 18.91 -1.52 28.26
N PRO A 304 18.26 -0.81 29.20
CA PRO A 304 18.20 -1.27 30.57
C PRO A 304 17.55 -2.66 30.57
N ASN A 305 18.25 -3.65 31.10
CA ASN A 305 17.66 -4.94 31.42
C ASN A 305 16.51 -4.64 32.41
N GLU A 306 15.26 -4.58 31.97
CA GLU A 306 14.13 -4.74 32.89
C GLU A 306 14.31 -6.12 33.52
N PRO A 307 14.63 -6.22 34.82
CA PRO A 307 14.64 -7.51 35.47
C PRO A 307 13.20 -8.01 35.45
N GLY A 308 12.99 -9.26 35.08
CA GLY A 308 11.70 -9.92 35.26
C GLY A 308 11.36 -10.06 36.74
N GLU A 309 10.93 -8.99 37.39
CA GLU A 309 10.36 -8.98 38.73
C GLU A 309 8.90 -9.44 38.69
N LEU A 310 8.63 -10.67 38.23
CA LEU A 310 7.30 -11.29 38.37
C LEU A 310 7.33 -12.78 38.75
N GLN A 311 8.43 -13.29 39.31
CA GLN A 311 8.52 -14.71 39.72
C GLN A 311 8.87 -15.00 41.19
N GLN A 312 8.67 -14.04 42.10
CA GLN A 312 8.89 -14.27 43.54
C GLN A 312 7.72 -13.91 44.48
N GLN A 313 6.48 -13.75 43.97
CA GLN A 313 5.30 -13.55 44.83
C GLN A 313 4.25 -14.67 44.78
N MET A 314 4.58 -15.86 44.25
CA MET A 314 3.66 -17.01 44.22
C MET A 314 4.09 -18.20 45.09
N VAL A 315 4.99 -17.98 46.06
CA VAL A 315 5.31 -18.97 47.10
C VAL A 315 5.24 -18.30 48.47
N GLU A 316 4.11 -17.66 48.77
CA GLU A 316 3.69 -17.30 50.13
C GLU A 316 2.20 -16.92 50.05
N GLY A 317 1.35 -17.95 50.07
CA GLY A 317 -0.10 -17.87 50.08
C GLY A 317 -0.70 -19.21 50.46
#